data_AF-A0A957K3Y8-F1
#
_entry.id   AF-A0A957K3Y8-F1
#
_cell.length_a   1.000
_cell.length_b   1.000
_cell.length_c   1.000
_cell.angle_alpha   90.00
_cell.angle_beta   90.00
_cell.angle_gamma   90.00
#
_symmetry.space_group_name_H-M   'P 1'
#
loop_
_entity.id
_entity.type
_entity.pdbx_description
1 polymer ?
#
loop_
_entity_poly.entity_id
_entity_poly.type
_entity_poly.pdbx_seq_one_letter_code
_entity_poly.pdbx_strand_id
1 'polypeptide(L)'
;MKATTDQRLLAENAAVLEAELAWFGRVLDARFKDYFAQNAPASDPLALAPPSLADSAAPYARFISEQTLSIPERIAVVLALAPYLRPQLLDIFFTKNAAFDRPFSEFGLLEQQGPGGVAPSGETLAFILAGADLVGRLQAQQLLAADQPLISRGILQFERPDGETPLRGLLRLAPEIASLLTLGRPQLPAFGADFPARHIET
;
A
#
# COMPACT_ATOMS: atom_id res chain seq x y z
N MET A 1 -7.07 5.86 -34.27
CA MET A 1 -5.75 5.34 -33.83
C MET A 1 -5.46 5.66 -32.36
N LYS A 2 -5.40 6.94 -31.93
CA LYS A 2 -5.03 7.31 -30.54
C LYS A 2 -5.94 6.68 -29.46
N ALA A 3 -7.26 6.75 -29.62
CA ALA A 3 -8.22 6.16 -28.67
C ALA A 3 -8.11 4.62 -28.52
N THR A 4 -7.76 3.92 -29.61
CA THR A 4 -7.57 2.47 -29.61
C THR A 4 -6.28 2.06 -28.89
N THR A 5 -5.23 2.86 -29.01
CA THR A 5 -3.96 2.67 -28.30
C THR A 5 -4.11 2.93 -26.81
N ASP A 6 -4.83 3.98 -26.42
CA ASP A 6 -5.08 4.31 -25.00
C ASP A 6 -5.91 3.22 -24.30
N GLN A 7 -6.94 2.69 -24.98
CA GLN A 7 -7.76 1.59 -24.44
C GLN A 7 -6.99 0.28 -24.28
N ARG A 8 -6.08 0.00 -25.22
CA ARG A 8 -5.19 -1.18 -25.13
C ARG A 8 -4.23 -1.05 -23.94
N LEU A 9 -3.59 0.11 -23.77
CA LEU A 9 -2.67 0.35 -22.66
C LEU A 9 -3.39 0.24 -21.31
N LEU A 10 -4.62 0.75 -21.22
CA LEU A 10 -5.44 0.61 -20.01
C LEU A 10 -5.73 -0.86 -19.68
N ALA A 11 -6.10 -1.67 -20.69
CA ALA A 11 -6.36 -3.10 -20.49
C ALA A 11 -5.08 -3.87 -20.08
N GLU A 12 -3.94 -3.55 -20.69
CA GLU A 12 -2.63 -4.10 -20.31
C GLU A 12 -2.26 -3.72 -18.86
N ASN A 13 -2.49 -2.46 -18.46
CA ASN A 13 -2.25 -2.02 -17.08
C ASN A 13 -3.18 -2.69 -16.08
N ALA A 14 -4.46 -2.85 -16.42
CA ALA A 14 -5.43 -3.54 -15.59
C ALA A 14 -5.02 -5.01 -15.36
N ALA A 15 -4.55 -5.71 -16.40
CA ALA A 15 -4.08 -7.09 -16.26
C ALA A 15 -2.84 -7.21 -15.34
N VAL A 16 -1.93 -6.24 -15.42
CA VAL A 16 -0.78 -6.16 -14.50
C VAL A 16 -1.23 -5.91 -13.06
N LEU A 17 -2.11 -4.92 -12.84
CA LEU A 17 -2.67 -4.63 -11.52
C LEU A 17 -3.47 -5.80 -10.95
N GLU A 18 -4.17 -6.57 -11.80
CA GLU A 18 -4.86 -7.79 -11.39
C GLU A 18 -3.89 -8.83 -10.83
N ALA A 19 -2.79 -9.09 -11.54
CA ALA A 19 -1.76 -10.01 -11.08
C ALA A 19 -1.10 -9.53 -9.77
N GLU A 20 -0.88 -8.22 -9.64
CA GLU A 20 -0.36 -7.58 -8.44
C GLU A 20 -1.29 -7.78 -7.23
N LEU A 21 -2.57 -7.44 -7.39
CA LEU A 21 -3.58 -7.56 -6.34
C LEU A 21 -3.82 -9.03 -5.97
N ALA A 22 -3.74 -9.94 -6.92
CA ALA A 22 -3.82 -11.38 -6.66
C ALA A 22 -2.62 -11.88 -5.84
N TRP A 23 -1.41 -11.39 -6.13
CA TRP A 23 -0.24 -11.68 -5.30
C TRP A 23 -0.39 -11.08 -3.90
N PHE A 24 -0.78 -9.82 -3.80
CA PHE A 24 -1.01 -9.16 -2.52
C PHE A 24 -2.06 -9.92 -1.67
N GLY A 25 -3.15 -10.40 -2.28
CA GLY A 25 -4.12 -11.26 -1.61
C GLY A 25 -3.50 -12.56 -1.05
N ARG A 26 -2.60 -13.21 -1.79
CA ARG A 26 -1.86 -14.38 -1.28
C ARG A 26 -0.94 -14.03 -0.11
N VAL A 27 -0.31 -12.85 -0.13
CA VAL A 27 0.50 -12.36 1.00
C VAL A 27 -0.38 -12.14 2.24
N LEU A 28 -1.54 -11.51 2.07
CA LEU A 28 -2.51 -11.34 3.17
C LEU A 28 -2.94 -12.69 3.74
N ASP A 29 -3.39 -13.61 2.88
CA ASP A 29 -3.81 -14.95 3.30
C ASP A 29 -2.71 -15.69 4.07
N ALA A 30 -1.46 -15.62 3.60
CA ALA A 30 -0.32 -16.23 4.27
C ALA A 30 -0.06 -15.57 5.63
N ARG A 31 -0.09 -14.23 5.72
CA ARG A 31 0.11 -13.51 7.00
C ARG A 31 -0.98 -13.84 8.02
N PHE A 32 -2.24 -13.86 7.61
CA PHE A 32 -3.33 -14.18 8.53
C PHE A 32 -3.30 -15.64 8.97
N LYS A 33 -2.94 -16.57 8.07
CA LYS A 33 -2.72 -17.98 8.43
C LYS A 33 -1.58 -18.10 9.43
N ASP A 34 -0.45 -17.44 9.18
CA ASP A 34 0.70 -17.42 10.09
C ASP A 34 0.32 -16.86 11.48
N TYR A 35 -0.38 -15.72 11.52
CA TYR A 35 -0.81 -15.08 12.75
C TYR A 35 -1.79 -15.93 13.59
N PHE A 36 -2.75 -16.62 12.94
CA PHE A 36 -3.75 -17.44 13.65
C PHE A 36 -3.30 -18.89 13.89
N ALA A 37 -2.41 -19.44 13.05
CA ALA A 37 -1.90 -20.80 13.21
C ALA A 37 -0.75 -20.84 14.21
N GLN A 38 -1.08 -20.75 15.50
CA GLN A 38 -0.11 -20.73 16.62
C GLN A 38 0.83 -21.96 16.71
N ASN A 39 0.69 -22.99 15.84
CA ASN A 39 1.41 -24.27 15.93
C ASN A 39 1.81 -24.91 14.57
N ALA A 40 1.78 -24.19 13.45
CA ALA A 40 2.22 -24.72 12.15
C ALA A 40 3.60 -24.15 11.78
N PRO A 41 4.43 -24.88 10.98
CA PRO A 41 5.63 -24.28 10.43
C PRO A 41 5.25 -23.04 9.61
N ALA A 42 5.67 -21.88 10.10
CA ALA A 42 5.40 -20.59 9.49
C ALA A 42 5.99 -20.55 8.07
N SER A 43 5.14 -20.37 7.06
CA SER A 43 5.61 -19.97 5.73
C SER A 43 5.76 -18.46 5.75
N ASP A 44 6.95 -17.94 5.46
CA ASP A 44 7.18 -16.51 5.36
C ASP A 44 6.28 -15.90 4.26
N PRO A 45 5.32 -15.03 4.61
CA PRO A 45 4.46 -14.38 3.61
C PRO A 45 5.25 -13.58 2.58
N LEU A 46 6.41 -13.04 2.96
CA LEU A 46 7.26 -12.23 2.09
C LEU A 46 8.10 -13.06 1.11
N ALA A 47 8.21 -14.37 1.33
CA ALA A 47 8.87 -15.29 0.40
C ALA A 47 8.01 -15.65 -0.81
N LEU A 48 6.72 -15.27 -0.82
CA LEU A 48 5.85 -15.47 -1.97
C LEU A 48 6.29 -14.62 -3.14
N ALA A 49 6.74 -15.29 -4.21
CA ALA A 49 7.21 -14.61 -5.41
C ALA A 49 6.14 -13.65 -5.98
N PRO A 50 6.49 -12.36 -6.16
CA PRO A 50 5.61 -11.40 -6.82
C PRO A 50 5.53 -11.68 -8.33
N PRO A 51 4.51 -11.17 -9.04
CA PRO A 51 4.42 -11.38 -10.48
C PRO A 51 5.58 -10.69 -11.18
N SER A 52 6.11 -11.36 -12.21
CA SER A 52 7.14 -10.79 -13.07
C SER A 52 6.57 -9.62 -13.88
N LEU A 53 7.30 -8.51 -13.89
CA LEU A 53 6.92 -7.27 -14.57
C LEU A 53 7.90 -6.91 -15.71
N ALA A 54 8.92 -7.73 -15.95
CA ALA A 54 10.13 -7.37 -16.70
C ALA A 54 9.89 -6.92 -18.15
N ASP A 55 8.82 -7.40 -18.80
CA ASP A 55 8.55 -7.15 -20.21
C ASP A 55 7.30 -6.30 -20.46
N SER A 56 6.67 -5.79 -19.40
CA SER A 56 5.42 -5.04 -19.52
C SER A 56 5.67 -3.54 -19.64
N ALA A 57 5.14 -2.94 -20.71
CA ALA A 57 5.11 -1.49 -20.90
C ALA A 57 3.99 -0.79 -20.10
N ALA A 58 3.21 -1.55 -19.32
CA ALA A 58 2.13 -1.02 -18.51
C ALA A 58 2.67 0.01 -17.50
N PRO A 59 1.95 1.13 -17.26
CA PRO A 59 2.36 2.17 -16.32
C PRO A 59 2.77 1.66 -14.93
N TYR A 60 1.99 0.74 -14.35
CA TYR A 60 2.33 0.14 -13.06
C TYR A 60 3.64 -0.65 -13.12
N ALA A 61 3.78 -1.53 -14.11
CA ALA A 61 4.97 -2.37 -14.28
C ALA A 61 6.24 -1.53 -14.46
N ARG A 62 6.14 -0.49 -15.29
CA ARG A 62 7.21 0.46 -15.54
C ARG A 62 7.62 1.19 -14.26
N PHE A 63 6.66 1.70 -13.49
CA PHE A 63 6.94 2.39 -12.24
C PHE A 63 7.69 1.50 -11.24
N ILE A 64 7.22 0.26 -11.01
CA ILE A 64 7.86 -0.67 -10.07
C ILE A 64 9.29 -0.98 -10.51
N SER A 65 9.51 -1.15 -11.81
CA SER A 65 10.82 -1.43 -12.39
C SER A 65 11.77 -0.24 -12.29
N GLU A 66 11.30 0.97 -12.61
CA GLU A 66 12.09 2.22 -12.54
C GLU A 66 12.48 2.59 -11.11
N GLN A 67 11.60 2.35 -10.13
CA GLN A 67 11.90 2.60 -8.73
C GLN A 67 12.70 1.47 -8.05
N THR A 68 12.88 0.33 -8.74
CA THR A 68 13.59 -0.86 -8.23
C THR A 68 13.09 -1.31 -6.85
N LEU A 69 11.76 -1.35 -6.68
CA LEU A 69 11.16 -1.58 -5.36
C LEU A 69 11.45 -3.00 -4.83
N SER A 70 11.86 -3.07 -3.57
CA SER A 70 11.91 -4.30 -2.78
C SER A 70 10.50 -4.85 -2.52
N ILE A 71 10.40 -6.09 -2.03
CA ILE A 71 9.11 -6.70 -1.68
C ILE A 71 8.33 -5.86 -0.63
N PRO A 72 8.94 -5.41 0.49
CA PRO A 72 8.23 -4.56 1.45
C PRO A 72 7.72 -3.25 0.87
N GLU A 73 8.51 -2.61 0.00
CA GLU A 73 8.13 -1.37 -0.69
C GLU A 73 6.97 -1.60 -1.67
N ARG A 74 7.02 -2.71 -2.42
CA ARG A 74 5.94 -3.10 -3.34
C ARG A 74 4.64 -3.40 -2.58
N ILE A 75 4.73 -4.07 -1.43
CA ILE A 75 3.60 -4.28 -0.51
C ILE A 75 3.02 -2.94 -0.03
N ALA A 76 3.87 -1.99 0.38
CA ALA A 76 3.42 -0.68 0.83
C ALA A 76 2.65 0.06 -0.28
N VAL A 77 3.14 0.01 -1.52
CA VAL A 77 2.47 0.63 -2.68
C VAL A 77 1.13 -0.04 -3.01
N VAL A 78 1.08 -1.38 -3.11
CA VAL A 78 -0.18 -2.08 -3.42
C VAL A 78 -1.20 -1.97 -2.29
N LEU A 79 -0.75 -1.95 -1.02
CA LEU A 79 -1.61 -1.69 0.14
C LEU A 79 -2.28 -0.32 0.04
N ALA A 80 -1.52 0.72 -0.32
CA ALA A 80 -2.06 2.07 -0.51
C ALA A 80 -2.98 2.20 -1.74
N LEU A 81 -2.84 1.32 -2.75
CA LEU A 81 -3.76 1.24 -3.90
C LEU A 81 -5.05 0.46 -3.60
N ALA A 82 -4.99 -0.53 -2.71
CA ALA A 82 -6.07 -1.48 -2.47
C ALA A 82 -7.43 -0.81 -2.18
N PRO A 83 -7.54 0.27 -1.37
CA PRO A 83 -8.81 0.94 -1.11
C PRO A 83 -9.53 1.43 -2.37
N TYR A 84 -8.79 1.79 -3.42
CA TYR A 84 -9.34 2.36 -4.65
C TYR A 84 -9.64 1.30 -5.72
N LEU A 85 -8.86 0.20 -5.75
CA LEU A 85 -8.94 -0.80 -6.82
C LEU A 85 -9.65 -2.09 -6.39
N ARG A 86 -9.50 -2.50 -5.12
CA ARG A 86 -10.07 -3.73 -4.58
C ARG A 86 -10.23 -3.62 -3.06
N PRO A 87 -11.15 -2.76 -2.58
CA PRO A 87 -11.32 -2.53 -1.14
C PRO A 87 -11.67 -3.81 -0.38
N GLN A 88 -12.30 -4.79 -1.04
CA GLN A 88 -12.66 -6.08 -0.45
C GLN A 88 -11.44 -6.92 0.00
N LEU A 89 -10.23 -6.64 -0.52
CA LEU A 89 -9.00 -7.28 0.01
C LEU A 89 -8.72 -6.90 1.47
N LEU A 90 -9.23 -5.75 1.92
CA LEU A 90 -9.02 -5.26 3.27
C LEU A 90 -10.08 -5.77 4.25
N ASP A 91 -11.12 -6.45 3.77
CA ASP A 91 -12.22 -6.90 4.63
C ASP A 91 -11.76 -7.88 5.71
N ILE A 92 -10.70 -8.64 5.44
CA ILE A 92 -10.09 -9.59 6.40
C ILE A 92 -9.60 -8.91 7.69
N PHE A 93 -9.25 -7.63 7.64
CA PHE A 93 -8.81 -6.85 8.81
C PHE A 93 -9.98 -6.44 9.72
N PHE A 94 -11.23 -6.67 9.33
CA PHE A 94 -12.39 -6.54 10.23
C PHE A 94 -12.65 -7.81 11.06
N THR A 95 -11.81 -8.85 10.91
CA THR A 95 -11.88 -10.03 11.77
C THR A 95 -11.76 -9.60 13.23
N LYS A 96 -12.74 -9.99 14.04
CA LYS A 96 -12.78 -9.66 15.46
C LYS A 96 -12.18 -10.77 16.31
N ASN A 97 -11.63 -10.38 17.45
CA ASN A 97 -11.29 -11.33 18.49
C ASN A 97 -12.59 -11.87 19.13
N ALA A 98 -12.83 -13.18 18.96
CA ALA A 98 -14.05 -13.83 19.44
C ALA A 98 -14.24 -13.76 20.96
N ALA A 99 -13.15 -13.65 21.74
CA ALA A 99 -13.23 -13.59 23.20
C ALA A 99 -13.66 -12.21 23.72
N PHE A 100 -13.31 -11.14 23.00
CA PHE A 100 -13.52 -9.76 23.44
C PHE A 100 -14.52 -8.97 22.58
N ASP A 101 -14.99 -9.55 21.47
CA ASP A 101 -15.84 -8.92 20.45
C ASP A 101 -15.30 -7.54 19.99
N ARG A 102 -13.99 -7.48 19.78
CA ARG A 102 -13.29 -6.25 19.35
C ARG A 102 -12.34 -6.54 18.19
N PRO A 103 -12.13 -5.56 17.29
CA PRO A 103 -11.06 -5.65 16.29
C PRO A 103 -9.68 -5.81 16.95
N PHE A 104 -8.77 -6.49 16.28
CA PHE A 104 -7.39 -6.57 16.73
C PHE A 104 -6.69 -5.22 16.54
N SER A 105 -6.04 -4.74 17.59
CA SER A 105 -5.37 -3.43 17.57
C SER A 105 -4.22 -3.36 16.58
N GLU A 106 -3.55 -4.50 16.30
CA GLU A 106 -2.43 -4.58 15.37
C GLU A 106 -2.83 -4.61 13.90
N PHE A 107 -4.12 -4.79 13.57
CA PHE A 107 -4.58 -4.76 12.17
C PHE A 107 -4.60 -3.33 11.61
N GLY A 108 -4.74 -2.33 12.48
CA GLY A 108 -4.39 -0.96 12.15
C GLY A 108 -5.28 -0.23 11.14
N LEU A 109 -6.37 -0.80 10.64
CA LEU A 109 -7.27 -0.07 9.76
C LEU A 109 -7.83 1.16 10.49
N LEU A 110 -7.79 2.30 9.81
CA LEU A 110 -8.34 3.56 10.30
C LEU A 110 -9.68 3.81 9.64
N GLU A 111 -10.70 4.14 10.43
CA GLU A 111 -11.95 4.65 9.89
C GLU A 111 -11.74 6.04 9.29
N GLN A 112 -12.41 6.32 8.17
CA GLN A 112 -12.35 7.58 7.45
C GLN A 112 -13.76 8.12 7.22
N GLN A 113 -13.93 9.43 7.38
CA GLN A 113 -15.20 10.09 7.09
C GLN A 113 -15.39 10.19 5.56
N GLY A 114 -16.43 9.54 5.02
CA GLY A 114 -16.78 9.60 3.58
C GLY A 114 -17.03 8.23 2.92
N PRO A 115 -17.38 8.20 1.61
CA PRO A 115 -17.62 6.95 0.89
C PRO A 115 -16.33 6.09 0.80
N GLY A 116 -16.39 4.83 1.23
CA GLY A 116 -15.23 3.93 1.29
C GLY A 116 -14.42 4.04 2.58
N GLY A 117 -15.08 4.30 3.71
CA GLY A 117 -14.57 4.80 4.98
C GLY A 117 -13.55 3.98 5.79
N VAL A 118 -12.62 3.27 5.15
CA VAL A 118 -11.41 2.74 5.81
C VAL A 118 -10.16 2.98 4.99
N ALA A 119 -9.05 3.20 5.68
CA ALA A 119 -7.74 3.33 5.07
C ALA A 119 -6.68 2.56 5.87
N PRO A 120 -5.66 2.00 5.19
CA PRO A 120 -4.54 1.37 5.88
C PRO A 120 -3.71 2.42 6.62
N SER A 121 -3.09 1.98 7.71
CA SER A 121 -2.08 2.76 8.43
C SER A 121 -0.70 2.12 8.32
N GLY A 122 0.29 2.76 8.95
CA GLY A 122 1.59 2.14 9.19
C GLY A 122 1.48 0.86 10.02
N GLU A 123 0.49 0.77 10.90
CA GLU A 123 0.20 -0.42 11.72
C GLU A 123 -0.30 -1.57 10.83
N THR A 124 -1.19 -1.27 9.87
CA THR A 124 -1.62 -2.26 8.86
C THR A 124 -0.43 -2.78 8.04
N LEU A 125 0.46 -1.89 7.61
CA LEU A 125 1.66 -2.28 6.88
C LEU A 125 2.59 -3.15 7.75
N ALA A 126 2.85 -2.73 8.99
CA ALA A 126 3.71 -3.45 9.93
C ALA A 126 3.17 -4.85 10.23
N PHE A 127 1.85 -5.00 10.38
CA PHE A 127 1.22 -6.31 10.54
C PHE A 127 1.43 -7.20 9.30
N ILE A 128 1.24 -6.67 8.09
CA ILE A 128 1.44 -7.45 6.86
C ILE A 128 2.90 -7.94 6.77
N LEU A 129 3.85 -7.04 7.04
CA LEU A 129 5.28 -7.33 6.91
C LEU A 129 5.81 -8.25 8.01
N ALA A 130 5.35 -8.09 9.26
CA ALA A 130 6.02 -8.70 10.42
C ALA A 130 5.08 -9.41 11.39
N GLY A 131 3.76 -9.26 11.27
CA GLY A 131 2.81 -9.77 12.26
C GLY A 131 3.13 -9.24 13.66
N ALA A 132 3.47 -10.16 14.56
CA ALA A 132 3.86 -9.86 15.94
C ALA A 132 5.39 -9.70 16.15
N ASP A 133 6.23 -9.94 15.14
CA ASP A 133 7.69 -9.82 15.28
C ASP A 133 8.10 -8.35 15.49
N LEU A 134 8.69 -8.07 16.65
CA LEU A 134 9.06 -6.70 17.03
C LEU A 134 10.15 -6.13 16.12
N VAL A 135 11.12 -6.95 15.68
CA VAL A 135 12.22 -6.48 14.83
C VAL A 135 11.66 -6.02 13.48
N GLY A 136 10.85 -6.86 12.83
CA GLY A 136 10.18 -6.53 11.58
C GLY A 136 9.24 -5.33 11.71
N ARG A 137 8.58 -5.15 12.85
CA ARG A 137 7.74 -3.95 13.11
C ARG A 137 8.56 -2.67 13.19
N LEU A 138 9.74 -2.71 13.84
CA LEU A 138 10.66 -1.57 13.86
C LEU A 138 11.22 -1.28 12.45
N GLN A 139 11.47 -2.31 11.64
CA GLN A 139 11.86 -2.13 10.23
C GLN A 139 10.74 -1.51 9.39
N ALA A 140 9.48 -1.91 9.62
CA ALA A 140 8.33 -1.27 8.96
C ALA A 140 8.20 0.22 9.35
N GLN A 141 8.49 0.56 10.61
CA GLN A 141 8.54 1.95 11.04
C GLN A 141 9.68 2.72 10.34
N GLN A 142 10.85 2.10 10.19
CA GLN A 142 11.96 2.68 9.43
C GLN A 142 11.60 2.90 7.97
N LEU A 143 10.93 1.93 7.32
CA LEU A 143 10.43 2.03 5.93
C LEU A 143 9.51 3.25 5.71
N LEU A 144 8.80 3.67 6.75
CA LEU A 144 7.90 4.83 6.76
C LEU A 144 8.53 6.10 7.36
N ALA A 145 9.85 6.13 7.54
CA ALA A 145 10.57 7.32 7.95
C ALA A 145 10.64 8.35 6.81
N ALA A 146 10.71 9.64 7.17
CA ALA A 146 10.61 10.74 6.21
C ALA A 146 11.75 10.78 5.18
N ASP A 147 12.90 10.22 5.54
CA ASP A 147 14.10 10.11 4.70
C ASP A 147 14.09 8.89 3.77
N GLN A 148 13.15 7.95 3.94
CA GLN A 148 13.07 6.79 3.06
C GLN A 148 12.60 7.17 1.65
N PRO A 149 13.03 6.45 0.60
CA PRO A 149 12.74 6.81 -0.79
C PRO A 149 11.25 6.96 -1.10
N LEU A 150 10.39 6.07 -0.59
CA LEU A 150 8.95 6.15 -0.87
C LEU A 150 8.29 7.40 -0.26
N ILE A 151 8.78 7.87 0.89
CA ILE A 151 8.23 9.05 1.57
C ILE A 151 8.88 10.33 1.05
N SER A 152 10.21 10.39 1.02
CA SER A 152 10.97 11.58 0.60
C SER A 152 10.71 11.98 -0.86
N ARG A 153 10.42 11.02 -1.75
CA ARG A 153 10.04 11.28 -3.15
C ARG A 153 8.54 11.56 -3.34
N GLY A 154 7.76 11.56 -2.27
CA GLY A 154 6.31 11.78 -2.33
C GLY A 154 5.54 10.66 -3.02
N ILE A 155 6.07 9.43 -3.06
CA ILE A 155 5.35 8.27 -3.61
C ILE A 155 4.21 7.91 -2.67
N LEU A 156 4.57 7.68 -1.41
CA LEU A 156 3.64 7.46 -0.31
C LEU A 156 3.53 8.71 0.55
N GLN A 157 2.32 9.05 0.94
CA GLN A 157 2.00 10.03 1.96
C GLN A 157 1.72 9.29 3.26
N PHE A 158 2.52 9.60 4.29
CA PHE A 158 2.37 9.02 5.62
C PHE A 158 2.08 10.12 6.63
N GLU A 159 0.79 10.31 6.91
CA GLU A 159 0.30 11.39 7.79
C GLU A 159 0.19 10.87 9.22
N ARG A 160 1.11 11.29 10.08
CA ARG A 160 1.12 10.90 11.49
C ARG A 160 0.21 11.81 12.30
N PRO A 161 -0.76 11.28 13.06
CA PRO A 161 -1.52 12.08 14.00
C PRO A 161 -0.63 12.55 15.15
N ASP A 162 -0.85 13.79 15.62
CA ASP A 162 -0.14 14.35 16.76
C ASP A 162 -0.45 13.58 18.04
N GLY A 163 0.59 13.27 18.83
CA GLY A 163 0.44 12.60 20.13
C GLY A 163 0.11 11.11 20.07
N GLU A 164 0.10 10.51 18.89
CA GLU A 164 -0.20 9.10 18.66
C GLU A 164 1.06 8.25 18.45
N THR A 165 0.90 6.93 18.46
CA THR A 165 2.03 6.02 18.18
C THR A 165 2.52 6.17 16.72
N PRO A 166 3.83 6.03 16.44
CA PRO A 166 4.40 6.33 15.12
C PRO A 166 3.75 5.60 13.94
N LEU A 167 3.22 4.39 14.16
CA LEU A 167 2.60 3.55 13.14
C LEU A 167 1.10 3.81 12.95
N ARG A 168 0.44 4.58 13.83
CA ARG A 168 -0.97 4.98 13.66
C ARG A 168 -1.18 5.99 12.53
N GLY A 169 -0.11 6.41 11.87
CA GLY A 169 -0.19 7.28 10.70
C GLY A 169 -0.98 6.66 9.55
N LEU A 170 -1.73 7.50 8.85
CA LEU A 170 -2.49 7.14 7.67
C LEU A 170 -1.55 6.92 6.49
N LEU A 171 -1.71 5.78 5.79
CA LEU A 171 -0.88 5.42 4.63
C LEU A 171 -1.67 5.59 3.34
N ARG A 172 -1.20 6.47 2.46
CA ARG A 172 -1.83 6.75 1.15
C ARG A 172 -0.79 6.90 0.06
N LEU A 173 -1.22 6.76 -1.19
CA LEU A 173 -0.44 7.24 -2.33
C LEU A 173 -0.71 8.72 -2.56
N ALA A 174 0.31 9.44 -3.03
CA ALA A 174 0.07 10.76 -3.58
C ALA A 174 -0.90 10.68 -4.77
N PRO A 175 -1.87 11.60 -4.91
CA PRO A 175 -2.90 11.54 -5.95
C PRO A 175 -2.35 11.43 -7.39
N GLU A 176 -1.27 12.16 -7.67
CA GLU A 176 -0.57 12.13 -8.96
C GLU A 176 0.06 10.76 -9.25
N ILE A 177 0.57 10.08 -8.23
CA ILE A 177 1.13 8.74 -8.33
C ILE A 177 0.01 7.72 -8.48
N ALA A 178 -1.07 7.82 -7.70
CA ALA A 178 -2.23 6.95 -7.85
C ALA A 178 -2.79 7.03 -9.29
N SER A 179 -2.90 8.22 -9.87
CA SER A 179 -3.34 8.43 -11.25
C SER A 179 -2.33 7.88 -12.27
N LEU A 180 -1.03 8.07 -12.05
CA LEU A 180 0.02 7.50 -12.89
C LEU A 180 -0.03 5.96 -12.91
N LEU A 181 -0.13 5.33 -11.73
CA LEU A 181 -0.14 3.88 -11.59
C LEU A 181 -1.39 3.22 -12.18
N THR A 182 -2.53 3.92 -12.14
CA THR A 182 -3.82 3.35 -12.59
C THR A 182 -4.16 3.73 -14.03
N LEU A 183 -4.03 5.01 -14.38
CA LEU A 183 -4.44 5.57 -15.66
C LEU A 183 -3.28 5.85 -16.62
N GLY A 184 -2.03 5.70 -16.17
CA GLY A 184 -0.84 5.96 -16.99
C GLY A 184 -0.55 7.44 -17.23
N ARG A 185 -1.21 8.34 -16.51
CA ARG A 185 -1.02 9.78 -16.62
C ARG A 185 -1.02 10.43 -15.24
N PRO A 186 -0.06 11.30 -14.93
CA PRO A 186 -0.10 12.03 -13.67
C PRO A 186 -1.32 12.96 -13.68
N GLN A 187 -2.04 13.00 -12.56
CA GLN A 187 -3.01 14.06 -12.33
C GLN A 187 -2.25 15.30 -11.92
N LEU A 188 -2.40 16.41 -12.66
CA LEU A 188 -1.89 17.70 -12.21
C LEU A 188 -2.59 18.05 -10.90
N PRO A 189 -1.87 18.55 -9.88
CA PRO A 189 -2.54 19.06 -8.68
C PRO A 189 -3.58 20.08 -9.13
N ALA A 190 -4.82 19.91 -8.68
CA ALA A 190 -5.78 20.99 -8.79
C ALA A 190 -5.16 22.17 -8.04
N PHE A 191 -4.89 23.28 -8.72
CA PHE A 191 -4.43 24.51 -8.09
C PHE A 191 -5.55 25.02 -7.17
N GLY A 192 -5.63 24.45 -5.97
CA GLY A 192 -6.52 24.82 -4.89
C GLY A 192 -5.78 25.68 -3.88
N ALA A 193 -6.54 26.41 -3.06
CA ALA A 193 -6.03 27.40 -2.10
C ALA A 193 -5.06 26.84 -1.03
N ASP A 194 -4.93 25.52 -0.91
CA ASP A 194 -4.08 24.85 0.08
C ASP A 194 -2.66 24.52 -0.43
N PHE A 195 -2.20 25.13 -1.52
CA PHE A 195 -0.80 24.98 -1.96
C PHE A 195 0.12 25.82 -1.04
N PRO A 196 0.86 25.21 -0.09
CA PRO A 196 1.77 25.98 0.75
C PRO A 196 3.01 26.21 -0.10
N ALA A 197 3.17 27.43 -0.63
CA ALA A 197 4.40 27.87 -1.25
C ALA A 197 5.52 27.77 -0.21
N ARG A 198 6.29 26.67 -0.23
CA ARG A 198 7.53 26.58 0.55
C ARG A 198 8.56 27.47 -0.15
N HIS A 199 8.90 28.56 0.53
CA HIS A 199 9.97 29.46 0.14
C HIS A 199 11.29 28.68 0.07
N ILE A 200 11.91 28.59 -1.10
CA ILE A 200 13.27 28.09 -1.24
C ILE A 200 14.18 29.30 -1.02
N GLU A 201 14.86 29.36 0.12
CA GLU A 201 15.98 30.28 0.29
C GLU A 201 17.12 29.82 -0.63
N THR A 202 17.60 30.73 -1.47
CA THR A 202 18.78 30.57 -2.33
C THR A 202 19.98 31.20 -1.67
#